data_AF-A0AAP3DGC2-F1
#
_entry.id   AF-A0AAP3DGC2-F1
#
_cell.length_a   1.000
_cell.length_b   1.000
_cell.length_c   1.000
_cell.angle_alpha   90.00
_cell.angle_beta   90.00
_cell.angle_gamma   90.00
#
_symmetry.space_group_name_H-M   'P 1'
#
loop_
_entity.id
_entity.type
_entity.pdbx_description
1 polymer ?
#
loop_
_entity_poly.entity_id
_entity_poly.type
_entity_poly.pdbx_seq_one_letter_code
_entity_poly.pdbx_strand_id
1 'polypeptide(L)'
;MVACFFAIKALITLPLMLIGLAAGQYRFFEHISEKSKQIAMFTGIMLFISIAGILYQYSQVPASPFPPMVLGGTGDPTIEQANYFLQIGIMIGPVISSVYVGIMILLLQCKFAQILLLPLKTYGRMALTNYLGQTFLLLAIAHLCNLFEHITYIQSFLLCVVIYVIQILFSMIWMRFFTMGPIEWGWRVVTYWKVPHLRKNRSLHHVS
;
A
#
# COMPACT_ATOMS: atom_id res chain seq x y z
N MET A 1 10.06 -26.14 -2.72
CA MET A 1 10.57 -24.87 -3.31
C MET A 1 9.63 -23.70 -3.07
N VAL A 2 8.33 -23.83 -3.38
CA VAL A 2 7.31 -22.75 -3.24
C VAL A 2 7.14 -22.25 -1.80
N ALA A 3 7.05 -23.14 -0.80
CA ALA A 3 6.92 -22.73 0.62
C ALA A 3 8.11 -21.91 1.14
N CYS A 4 9.33 -22.24 0.70
CA CYS A 4 10.55 -21.51 1.09
C CYS A 4 10.57 -20.10 0.47
N PHE A 5 10.07 -19.95 -0.75
CA PHE A 5 9.94 -18.66 -1.43
C PHE A 5 8.92 -17.73 -0.74
N PHE A 6 7.78 -18.27 -0.29
CA PHE A 6 6.80 -17.51 0.50
C PHE A 6 7.34 -17.14 1.88
N ALA A 7 8.09 -18.03 2.54
CA ALA A 7 8.69 -17.76 3.84
C ALA A 7 9.71 -16.61 3.78
N ILE A 8 10.55 -16.56 2.73
CA ILE A 8 11.52 -15.46 2.53
C ILE A 8 10.80 -14.13 2.31
N LYS A 9 9.71 -14.10 1.51
CA LYS A 9 8.91 -12.89 1.28
C LYS A 9 8.21 -12.39 2.56
N ALA A 10 7.67 -13.31 3.35
CA ALA A 10 7.05 -12.96 4.64
C ALA A 10 8.10 -12.41 5.62
N LEU A 11 9.30 -13.00 5.65
CA LEU A 11 10.39 -12.57 6.52
C LEU A 11 10.85 -11.15 6.22
N ILE A 12 10.89 -10.71 4.95
CA ILE A 12 11.28 -9.34 4.55
C ILE A 12 10.28 -8.28 5.08
N THR A 13 9.03 -8.68 5.31
CA THR A 13 7.98 -7.77 5.77
C THR A 13 8.18 -7.36 7.23
N LEU A 14 8.74 -8.24 8.07
CA LEU A 14 8.96 -7.97 9.49
C LEU A 14 10.01 -6.86 9.74
N PRO A 15 11.23 -6.89 9.17
CA PRO A 15 12.19 -5.80 9.27
C PRO A 15 11.64 -4.48 8.75
N LEU A 16 10.93 -4.49 7.62
CA LEU A 16 10.33 -3.28 7.05
C LEU A 16 9.26 -2.68 7.97
N MET A 17 8.43 -3.53 8.58
CA MET A 17 7.45 -3.10 9.59
C MET A 17 8.13 -2.50 10.83
N LEU A 18 9.22 -3.11 11.30
CA LEU A 18 10.00 -2.60 12.44
C LEU A 18 10.66 -1.26 12.13
N ILE A 19 11.23 -1.09 10.94
CA ILE A 19 11.79 0.20 10.47
C ILE A 19 10.70 1.28 10.44
N GLY A 20 9.52 0.95 9.91
CA GLY A 20 8.37 1.86 9.90
C GLY A 20 7.90 2.24 11.31
N LEU A 21 7.82 1.27 12.22
CA LEU A 21 7.47 1.50 13.62
C LEU A 21 8.49 2.41 14.31
N ALA A 22 9.79 2.14 14.12
CA ALA A 22 10.87 2.96 14.67
C ALA A 22 10.79 4.39 14.13
N ALA A 23 10.65 4.58 12.81
CA ALA A 23 10.50 5.90 12.20
C ALA A 23 9.29 6.69 12.77
N GLY A 24 8.19 6.00 13.07
CA GLY A 24 7.03 6.57 13.75
C GLY A 24 7.31 6.97 15.21
N GLN A 25 7.98 6.11 15.98
CA GLN A 25 8.32 6.38 17.39
C GLN A 25 9.30 7.55 17.55
N TYR A 26 10.28 7.68 16.65
CA TYR A 26 11.20 8.82 16.60
C TYR A 26 10.58 10.10 16.00
N ARG A 27 9.28 10.07 15.63
CA ARG A 27 8.58 11.20 14.98
C ARG A 27 9.37 11.76 13.81
N PHE A 28 10.02 10.89 13.06
CA PHE A 28 10.95 11.25 11.99
C PHE A 28 10.26 12.14 10.94
N PHE A 29 9.01 11.81 10.62
CA PHE A 29 8.19 12.56 9.66
C PHE A 29 7.72 13.93 10.17
N GLU A 30 7.55 14.13 11.49
CA GLU A 30 7.20 15.44 12.06
C GLU A 30 8.40 16.40 11.93
N HIS A 31 9.60 15.95 12.33
CA HIS A 31 10.82 16.75 12.26
C HIS A 31 11.24 17.09 10.82
N ILE A 32 11.05 16.16 9.88
CA ILE A 32 11.34 16.41 8.47
C ILE A 32 10.37 17.43 7.88
N SER A 33 9.09 17.37 8.26
CA SER A 33 8.07 18.27 7.72
C SER A 33 8.34 19.75 8.01
N GLU A 34 9.18 20.09 9.00
CA GLU A 34 9.61 21.48 9.26
C GLU A 34 10.50 22.05 8.15
N LYS A 35 11.20 21.19 7.39
CA LYS A 35 12.12 21.59 6.32
C LYS A 35 11.51 21.41 4.92
N SER A 36 10.28 21.88 4.73
CA SER A 36 9.49 21.73 3.50
C SER A 36 10.23 22.08 2.20
N LYS A 37 11.01 23.18 2.19
CA LYS A 37 11.81 23.58 1.02
C LYS A 37 12.89 22.56 0.65
N GLN A 38 13.54 21.94 1.62
CA GLN A 38 14.57 20.93 1.37
C GLN A 38 13.96 19.64 0.84
N ILE A 39 12.79 19.24 1.35
CA ILE A 39 12.03 18.10 0.83
C ILE A 39 11.59 18.35 -0.60
N ALA A 40 11.08 19.55 -0.90
CA ALA A 40 10.65 19.91 -2.25
C ALA A 40 11.81 19.83 -3.25
N MET A 41 12.98 20.36 -2.87
CA MET A 41 14.18 20.29 -3.69
C MET A 41 14.66 18.84 -3.88
N PHE A 42 14.74 18.06 -2.81
CA PHE A 42 15.10 16.64 -2.86
C PHE A 42 14.12 15.84 -3.74
N THR A 43 12.82 16.04 -3.55
CA THR A 43 11.76 15.37 -4.32
C THR A 43 11.83 15.75 -5.79
N GLY A 44 12.09 17.03 -6.10
CA GLY A 44 12.29 17.51 -7.46
C GLY A 44 13.49 16.84 -8.14
N ILE A 45 14.65 16.81 -7.46
CA ILE A 45 15.86 16.14 -7.96
C ILE A 45 15.59 14.64 -8.20
N MET A 46 15.00 13.95 -7.23
CA MET A 46 14.67 12.53 -7.36
C MET A 46 13.63 12.27 -8.45
N LEU A 47 12.72 13.21 -8.69
CA LEU A 47 11.74 13.11 -9.78
C LEU A 47 12.42 13.23 -11.15
N PHE A 48 13.37 14.14 -11.33
CA PHE A 48 14.16 14.20 -12.57
C PHE A 48 14.97 12.92 -12.80
N ILE A 49 15.64 12.41 -11.76
CA ILE A 49 16.39 11.14 -11.83
C ILE A 49 15.44 9.98 -12.14
N SER A 50 14.27 9.95 -11.54
CA SER A 50 13.24 8.94 -11.79
C SER A 50 12.75 8.97 -13.23
N ILE A 51 12.50 10.15 -13.81
CA ILE A 51 12.08 10.29 -15.21
C ILE A 51 13.19 9.79 -16.14
N ALA A 52 14.44 10.20 -15.90
CA ALA A 52 15.59 9.72 -16.68
C ALA A 52 15.75 8.19 -16.58
N GLY A 53 15.59 7.63 -15.37
CA GLY A 53 15.63 6.19 -15.15
C GLY A 53 14.52 5.45 -15.90
N ILE A 54 13.27 5.95 -15.86
CA ILE A 54 12.15 5.33 -16.57
C ILE A 54 12.35 5.42 -18.09
N LEU A 55 12.84 6.54 -18.60
CA LEU A 55 13.14 6.70 -20.03
C LEU A 55 14.25 5.73 -20.48
N TYR A 56 15.27 5.56 -19.64
CA TYR A 56 16.33 4.58 -19.87
C TYR A 56 15.81 3.14 -19.81
N GLN A 57 14.92 2.82 -18.87
CA GLN A 57 14.28 1.52 -18.81
C GLN A 57 13.40 1.28 -20.06
N TYR A 58 12.69 2.31 -20.53
CA TYR A 58 11.84 2.25 -21.71
C TYR A 58 12.64 2.01 -23.00
N SER A 59 13.85 2.56 -23.14
CA SER A 59 14.69 2.30 -24.31
C SER A 59 15.15 0.84 -24.40
N GLN A 60 15.17 0.13 -23.28
CA GLN A 60 15.59 -1.27 -23.17
C GLN A 60 14.40 -2.25 -23.12
N VAL A 61 13.21 -1.85 -23.59
CA VAL A 61 12.03 -2.71 -23.58
C VAL A 61 12.23 -3.90 -24.54
N PRO A 62 12.21 -5.14 -24.03
CA PRO A 62 12.31 -6.31 -24.88
C PRO A 62 10.99 -6.52 -25.66
N ALA A 63 11.08 -7.13 -26.85
CA ALA A 63 9.91 -7.46 -27.69
C ALA A 63 8.88 -8.35 -26.96
N SER A 64 9.35 -9.16 -26.01
CA SER A 64 8.53 -9.89 -25.05
C SER A 64 8.86 -9.40 -23.62
N PRO A 65 8.04 -8.55 -23.00
CA PRO A 65 8.27 -8.01 -21.65
C PRO A 65 8.23 -9.06 -20.54
N PHE A 66 7.48 -10.14 -20.75
CA PHE A 66 7.30 -11.22 -19.78
C PHE A 66 7.52 -12.58 -20.45
N PRO A 67 8.77 -12.92 -20.82
CA PRO A 67 9.06 -14.26 -21.29
C PRO A 67 8.81 -15.24 -20.13
N PRO A 68 8.39 -16.49 -20.41
CA PRO A 68 8.23 -17.51 -19.39
C PRO A 68 9.59 -17.81 -18.74
N MET A 69 9.89 -17.08 -17.67
CA MET A 69 11.15 -17.08 -16.92
C MET A 69 11.50 -18.47 -16.33
N VAL A 70 10.54 -19.39 -16.33
CA VAL A 70 10.69 -20.77 -15.85
C VAL A 70 11.26 -21.71 -16.92
N LEU A 71 11.11 -21.41 -18.21
CA LEU A 71 11.38 -22.36 -19.31
C LEU A 71 12.66 -22.08 -20.10
N GLY A 72 13.29 -20.94 -19.90
CA GLY A 72 14.46 -20.58 -20.69
C GLY A 72 15.76 -20.70 -19.91
N GLY A 73 16.64 -21.57 -20.42
CA GLY A 73 17.98 -21.71 -19.90
C GLY A 73 18.81 -20.43 -20.03
N THR A 74 19.84 -20.30 -19.22
CA THR A 74 20.89 -19.29 -19.38
C THR A 74 21.50 -19.41 -20.78
N GLY A 75 21.42 -18.36 -21.60
CA GLY A 75 21.99 -18.33 -22.95
C GLY A 75 21.03 -17.91 -24.08
N ASP A 76 19.75 -17.70 -23.81
CA ASP A 76 18.83 -17.09 -24.78
C ASP A 76 18.93 -15.55 -24.70
N PRO A 77 19.31 -14.85 -25.79
CA PRO A 77 19.46 -13.40 -25.80
C PRO A 77 18.17 -12.65 -25.45
N THR A 78 17.00 -13.26 -25.67
CA THR A 78 15.70 -12.65 -25.31
C THR A 78 15.48 -12.58 -23.80
N ILE A 79 16.00 -13.57 -23.06
CA ILE A 79 15.85 -13.67 -21.60
C ILE A 79 16.87 -12.79 -20.90
N GLU A 80 18.07 -12.69 -21.44
CA GLU A 80 19.09 -11.76 -20.92
C GLU A 80 18.63 -10.30 -21.04
N GLN A 81 18.02 -9.92 -22.17
CA GLN A 81 17.43 -8.59 -22.33
C GLN A 81 16.28 -8.33 -21.35
N ALA A 82 15.40 -9.32 -21.12
CA ALA A 82 14.33 -9.20 -20.14
C ALA A 82 14.84 -9.10 -18.69
N ASN A 83 15.88 -9.86 -18.34
CA ASN A 83 16.53 -9.78 -17.03
C ASN A 83 17.19 -8.41 -16.82
N TYR A 84 17.87 -7.89 -17.83
CA TYR A 84 18.48 -6.56 -17.79
C TYR A 84 17.42 -5.46 -17.59
N PHE A 85 16.32 -5.51 -18.35
CA PHE A 85 15.17 -4.61 -18.19
C PHE A 85 14.58 -4.65 -16.77
N LEU A 86 14.40 -5.86 -16.20
CA LEU A 86 13.87 -6.04 -14.85
C LEU A 86 14.85 -5.55 -13.77
N GLN A 87 16.15 -5.79 -13.93
CA GLN A 87 17.17 -5.31 -13.01
C GLN A 87 17.21 -3.78 -12.93
N ILE A 88 17.10 -3.11 -14.08
CA ILE A 88 16.98 -1.64 -14.15
C ILE A 88 15.75 -1.19 -13.35
N GLY A 89 14.60 -1.83 -13.53
CA GLY A 89 13.38 -1.52 -12.77
C GLY A 89 13.54 -1.70 -11.25
N ILE A 90 14.21 -2.77 -10.81
CA ILE A 90 14.49 -3.02 -9.39
C ILE A 90 15.40 -1.93 -8.82
N MET A 91 16.40 -1.49 -9.58
CA MET A 91 17.34 -0.45 -9.16
C MET A 91 16.69 0.94 -9.10
N ILE A 92 15.78 1.25 -10.03
CA ILE A 92 15.07 2.54 -10.06
C ILE A 92 13.93 2.58 -9.02
N GLY A 93 13.35 1.43 -8.66
CA GLY A 93 12.22 1.31 -7.73
C GLY A 93 12.36 2.12 -6.43
N PRO A 94 13.49 2.04 -5.70
CA PRO A 94 13.73 2.86 -4.51
C PRO A 94 13.75 4.37 -4.79
N VAL A 95 14.26 4.80 -5.94
CA VAL A 95 14.29 6.22 -6.35
C VAL A 95 12.87 6.72 -6.55
N ILE A 96 12.06 6.00 -7.33
CA ILE A 96 10.63 6.30 -7.51
C ILE A 96 9.90 6.32 -6.16
N SER A 97 10.19 5.36 -5.28
CA SER A 97 9.58 5.28 -3.94
C SER A 97 9.90 6.51 -3.10
N SER A 98 11.12 7.03 -3.18
CA SER A 98 11.50 8.26 -2.49
C SER A 98 10.73 9.49 -3.00
N VAL A 99 10.42 9.54 -4.30
CA VAL A 99 9.57 10.59 -4.90
C VAL A 99 8.15 10.49 -4.36
N TYR A 100 7.57 9.30 -4.31
CA TYR A 100 6.24 9.09 -3.73
C TYR A 100 6.18 9.57 -2.28
N VAL A 101 7.17 9.21 -1.46
CA VAL A 101 7.24 9.65 -0.05
C VAL A 101 7.39 11.17 0.04
N GLY A 102 8.26 11.77 -0.77
CA GLY A 102 8.49 13.21 -0.80
C GLY A 102 7.24 14.00 -1.18
N ILE A 103 6.55 13.58 -2.25
CA ILE A 103 5.26 14.15 -2.66
C ILE A 103 4.22 13.99 -1.56
N MET A 104 4.13 12.81 -0.94
CA MET A 104 3.17 12.56 0.14
C MET A 104 3.40 13.47 1.34
N ILE A 105 4.66 13.69 1.75
CA ILE A 105 4.99 14.60 2.85
C ILE A 105 4.61 16.05 2.50
N LEU A 106 4.93 16.52 1.30
CA LEU A 106 4.57 17.86 0.84
C LEU A 106 3.05 18.03 0.75
N LEU A 107 2.35 17.01 0.24
CA LEU A 107 0.90 17.00 0.13
C LEU A 107 0.26 17.09 1.51
N LEU A 108 0.78 16.37 2.50
CA LEU A 108 0.31 16.42 3.90
C LEU A 108 0.52 17.77 4.59
N GLN A 109 1.35 18.68 4.04
CA GLN A 109 1.48 20.05 4.55
C GLN A 109 0.34 20.97 4.08
N CYS A 110 -0.36 20.60 3.00
CA CYS A 110 -1.50 21.35 2.51
C CYS A 110 -2.77 21.03 3.31
N LYS A 111 -3.40 22.06 3.89
CA LYS A 111 -4.67 21.91 4.65
C LYS A 111 -5.76 21.20 3.86
N PHE A 112 -5.87 21.48 2.56
CA PHE A 112 -6.85 20.83 1.68
C PHE A 112 -6.64 19.32 1.60
N ALA A 113 -5.39 18.88 1.42
CA ALA A 113 -5.07 17.46 1.34
C ALA A 113 -5.25 16.74 2.69
N GLN A 114 -4.97 17.40 3.82
CA GLN A 114 -5.28 16.85 5.13
C GLN A 114 -6.78 16.56 5.30
N ILE A 115 -7.65 17.44 4.78
CA ILE A 115 -9.11 17.23 4.77
C ILE A 115 -9.47 16.05 3.86
N LEU A 116 -8.90 16.00 2.65
CA LEU A 116 -9.16 14.94 1.68
C LEU A 116 -8.69 13.55 2.19
N LEU A 117 -7.60 13.50 2.94
CA LEU A 117 -7.02 12.27 3.49
C LEU A 117 -7.63 11.85 4.84
N LEU A 118 -8.50 12.67 5.42
CA LEU A 118 -9.16 12.38 6.69
C LEU A 118 -9.99 11.07 6.68
N PRO A 119 -10.77 10.75 5.62
CA PRO A 119 -11.42 9.44 5.48
C PRO A 119 -10.40 8.29 5.46
N LEU A 120 -9.27 8.50 4.78
CA LEU A 120 -8.20 7.52 4.64
C LEU A 120 -7.53 7.19 5.98
N LYS A 121 -7.41 8.19 6.87
CA LYS A 121 -6.97 7.97 8.26
C LYS A 121 -7.88 6.99 9.00
N THR A 122 -9.19 7.09 8.79
CA THR A 122 -10.17 6.18 9.41
C THR A 122 -10.08 4.78 8.79
N TYR A 123 -9.97 4.71 7.47
CA TYR A 123 -9.74 3.45 6.74
C TYR A 123 -8.47 2.72 7.21
N GLY A 124 -7.36 3.44 7.41
CA GLY A 124 -6.11 2.86 7.88
C GLY A 124 -6.15 2.32 9.32
N ARG A 125 -7.04 2.83 10.18
CA ARG A 125 -7.25 2.27 11.53
C ARG A 125 -7.91 0.89 11.52
N MET A 126 -8.54 0.53 10.39
CA MET A 126 -9.18 -0.77 10.15
C MET A 126 -8.44 -1.54 9.04
N ALA A 127 -7.11 -1.38 8.93
CA ALA A 127 -6.33 -1.95 7.84
C ALA A 127 -6.49 -3.48 7.70
N LEU A 128 -6.54 -4.22 8.81
CA LEU A 128 -6.68 -5.68 8.77
C LEU A 128 -8.10 -6.08 8.36
N THR A 129 -9.11 -5.42 8.93
CA THR A 129 -10.51 -5.63 8.55
C THR A 129 -10.73 -5.32 7.07
N ASN A 130 -10.20 -4.19 6.59
CA ASN A 130 -10.40 -3.77 5.21
C ASN A 130 -9.64 -4.67 4.23
N TYR A 131 -8.43 -5.10 4.56
CA TYR A 131 -7.66 -6.03 3.73
C TYR A 131 -8.40 -7.37 3.54
N LEU A 132 -8.86 -7.97 4.64
CA LEU A 132 -9.62 -9.22 4.60
C LEU A 132 -10.99 -9.04 3.96
N GLY A 133 -11.69 -7.95 4.30
CA GLY A 133 -12.96 -7.61 3.69
C GLY A 133 -12.83 -7.40 2.18
N GLN A 134 -11.75 -6.79 1.70
CA GLN A 134 -11.55 -6.54 0.27
C GLN A 134 -11.31 -7.84 -0.46
N THR A 135 -10.43 -8.69 0.09
CA THR A 135 -10.15 -10.02 -0.45
C THR A 135 -11.42 -10.86 -0.49
N PHE A 136 -12.19 -10.88 0.59
CA PHE A 136 -13.46 -11.62 0.67
C PHE A 136 -14.49 -11.12 -0.34
N LEU A 137 -14.72 -9.80 -0.41
CA LEU A 137 -15.68 -9.21 -1.35
C LEU A 137 -15.28 -9.47 -2.80
N LEU A 138 -14.00 -9.32 -3.13
CA LEU A 138 -13.51 -9.56 -4.48
C LEU A 138 -13.69 -11.03 -4.88
N LEU A 139 -13.31 -11.97 -4.02
CA LEU A 139 -13.47 -13.40 -4.28
C LEU A 139 -14.95 -13.80 -4.38
N ALA A 140 -15.79 -13.27 -3.48
CA ALA A 140 -17.22 -13.54 -3.49
C ALA A 140 -17.86 -13.04 -4.80
N ILE A 141 -17.61 -11.79 -5.20
CA ILE A 141 -18.16 -11.21 -6.43
C ILE A 141 -17.61 -11.93 -7.66
N ALA A 142 -16.31 -12.21 -7.70
CA ALA A 142 -15.70 -12.92 -8.82
C ALA A 142 -16.28 -14.33 -8.98
N HIS A 143 -16.57 -15.02 -7.88
CA HIS A 143 -17.20 -16.34 -7.91
C HIS A 143 -18.69 -16.29 -8.27
N LEU A 144 -19.47 -15.40 -7.65
CA LEU A 144 -20.92 -15.25 -7.88
C LEU A 144 -21.26 -14.83 -9.31
N CYS A 145 -20.46 -13.94 -9.88
CA CYS A 145 -20.68 -13.45 -11.25
C CYS A 145 -19.87 -14.24 -12.30
N ASN A 146 -19.15 -15.30 -11.90
CA ASN A 146 -18.27 -16.11 -12.77
C ASN A 146 -17.27 -15.27 -13.60
N LEU A 147 -16.71 -14.25 -12.95
CA LEU A 147 -15.94 -13.17 -13.60
C LEU A 147 -14.47 -13.55 -13.86
N PHE A 148 -14.00 -14.69 -13.35
CA PHE A 148 -12.59 -15.10 -13.45
C PHE A 148 -12.12 -15.27 -14.90
N GLU A 149 -13.01 -15.64 -15.83
CA GLU A 149 -12.65 -15.93 -17.22
C GLU A 149 -13.03 -14.82 -18.21
N HIS A 150 -13.82 -13.82 -17.79
CA HIS A 150 -14.46 -12.88 -18.71
C HIS A 150 -14.27 -11.39 -18.37
N ILE A 151 -13.46 -11.06 -17.37
CA ILE A 151 -13.28 -9.66 -16.96
C ILE A 151 -12.09 -8.99 -17.67
N THR A 152 -12.33 -7.83 -18.26
CA THR A 152 -11.26 -6.99 -18.80
C THR A 152 -10.52 -6.26 -17.67
N TYR A 153 -9.26 -5.87 -17.89
CA TYR A 153 -8.46 -5.14 -16.90
C TYR A 153 -9.15 -3.86 -16.38
N ILE A 154 -9.86 -3.15 -17.26
CA ILE A 154 -10.59 -1.92 -16.91
C ILE A 154 -11.79 -2.23 -16.01
N GLN A 155 -12.55 -3.29 -16.31
CA GLN A 155 -13.67 -3.71 -15.47
C GLN A 155 -13.22 -4.16 -14.09
N SER A 156 -12.13 -4.93 -14.01
CA SER A 156 -11.52 -5.32 -12.71
C SER A 156 -11.10 -4.10 -11.90
N PHE A 157 -10.48 -3.11 -12.55
CA PHE A 157 -10.10 -1.87 -11.90
C PHE A 157 -11.33 -1.11 -11.36
N LEU A 158 -12.37 -0.96 -12.18
CA LEU A 158 -13.60 -0.27 -11.77
C LEU A 158 -14.28 -0.99 -10.59
N LEU A 159 -14.34 -2.32 -10.63
CA LEU A 159 -14.88 -3.13 -9.54
C LEU A 159 -14.11 -2.90 -8.24
N CYS A 160 -12.77 -2.93 -8.30
CA CYS A 160 -11.92 -2.64 -7.15
C CYS A 160 -12.18 -1.24 -6.57
N VAL A 161 -12.31 -0.22 -7.43
CA VAL A 161 -12.62 1.15 -6.98
C VAL A 161 -13.97 1.23 -6.29
N VAL A 162 -15.00 0.58 -6.83
CA VAL A 162 -16.34 0.54 -6.20
C VAL A 162 -16.29 -0.11 -4.83
N ILE A 163 -15.66 -1.29 -4.71
CA ILE A 163 -15.49 -1.99 -3.43
C ILE A 163 -14.74 -1.10 -2.44
N TYR A 164 -13.68 -0.44 -2.88
CA TYR A 164 -12.86 0.43 -2.05
C TYR A 164 -13.65 1.62 -1.49
N VAL A 165 -14.48 2.27 -2.30
CA VAL A 165 -15.36 3.37 -1.86
C VAL A 165 -16.35 2.87 -0.81
N ILE A 166 -16.98 1.72 -1.04
CA ILE A 166 -17.93 1.11 -0.09
C ILE A 166 -17.22 0.83 1.25
N GLN A 167 -16.00 0.31 1.22
CA GLN A 167 -15.23 0.01 2.43
C GLN A 167 -14.78 1.26 3.19
N ILE A 168 -14.44 2.34 2.49
CA ILE A 168 -14.17 3.63 3.14
C ILE A 168 -15.42 4.13 3.86
N LEU A 169 -16.58 4.11 3.21
CA LEU A 169 -17.84 4.52 3.83
C LEU A 169 -18.18 3.65 5.04
N PHE A 170 -18.06 2.33 4.91
CA PHE A 170 -18.26 1.38 6.00
C PHE A 170 -17.31 1.67 7.17
N SER A 171 -16.02 1.86 6.91
CA SER A 171 -15.01 2.18 7.93
C SER A 171 -15.34 3.48 8.65
N MET A 172 -15.79 4.51 7.92
CA MET A 172 -16.18 5.79 8.53
C MET A 172 -17.40 5.64 9.43
N ILE A 173 -18.42 4.90 8.99
CA ILE A 173 -19.64 4.67 9.79
C ILE A 173 -19.29 3.82 11.02
N TRP A 174 -18.54 2.74 10.85
CA TRP A 174 -18.14 1.84 11.93
C TRP A 174 -17.39 2.58 13.04
N MET A 175 -16.41 3.41 12.65
CA MET A 175 -15.55 4.14 13.58
C MET A 175 -16.26 5.30 14.30
N ARG A 176 -17.49 5.65 13.90
CA ARG A 176 -18.35 6.54 14.70
C ARG A 176 -18.88 5.85 15.96
N PHE A 177 -19.11 4.53 15.91
CA PHE A 177 -19.68 3.75 17.00
C PHE A 177 -18.61 2.97 17.78
N PHE A 178 -17.60 2.46 17.09
CA PHE A 178 -16.58 1.57 17.64
C PHE A 178 -15.18 2.19 17.58
N THR A 179 -14.30 1.77 18.50
CA THR A 179 -12.94 2.31 18.62
C THR A 179 -11.92 1.59 17.72
N MET A 180 -12.25 0.37 17.28
CA MET A 180 -11.40 -0.53 16.50
C MET A 180 -12.25 -1.31 15.49
N GLY A 181 -11.60 -1.82 14.45
CA GLY A 181 -12.27 -2.72 13.52
C GLY A 181 -12.56 -4.09 14.14
N PRO A 182 -13.55 -4.82 13.60
CA PRO A 182 -14.01 -6.09 14.13
C PRO A 182 -12.92 -7.16 14.14
N ILE A 183 -12.10 -7.23 13.07
CA ILE A 183 -11.03 -8.23 12.99
C ILE A 183 -9.84 -7.82 13.85
N GLU A 184 -9.49 -6.54 13.91
CA GLU A 184 -8.44 -6.05 14.80
C GLU A 184 -8.78 -6.31 16.27
N TRP A 185 -10.06 -6.19 16.63
CA TRP A 185 -10.54 -6.55 17.96
C TRP A 185 -10.37 -8.04 18.23
N GLY A 186 -10.82 -8.90 17.31
CA GLY A 186 -10.62 -10.35 17.42
C GLY A 186 -9.15 -10.73 17.55
N TRP A 187 -8.28 -10.11 16.75
CA TRP A 187 -6.84 -10.30 16.81
C TRP A 187 -6.25 -9.90 18.17
N ARG A 188 -6.69 -8.79 18.77
CA ARG A 188 -6.24 -8.39 20.11
C ARG A 188 -6.73 -9.34 21.21
N VAL A 189 -7.95 -9.87 21.08
CA VAL A 189 -8.47 -10.87 22.02
C VAL A 189 -7.59 -12.11 22.01
N VAL A 190 -7.23 -12.61 20.82
CA VAL A 190 -6.35 -13.78 20.67
C VAL A 190 -4.93 -13.49 21.19
N THR A 191 -4.38 -12.31 20.90
CA THR A 191 -2.98 -11.99 21.26
C THR A 191 -2.80 -11.74 22.75
N TYR A 192 -3.70 -10.96 23.36
CA TYR A 192 -3.56 -10.51 24.75
C TYR A 192 -4.39 -11.33 25.74
N TRP A 193 -5.23 -12.24 25.25
CA TRP A 193 -6.20 -13.01 26.06
C TRP A 193 -7.09 -12.13 26.95
N LYS A 194 -7.31 -10.88 26.54
CA LYS A 194 -8.15 -9.89 27.22
C LYS A 194 -9.11 -9.29 26.22
N VAL A 195 -10.33 -9.00 26.66
CA VAL A 195 -11.37 -8.41 25.81
C VAL A 195 -11.32 -6.88 25.89
N PRO A 196 -10.78 -6.17 24.88
CA PRO A 196 -10.76 -4.72 24.91
C PRO A 196 -12.16 -4.14 24.66
N HIS A 197 -12.48 -3.02 25.31
CA HIS A 197 -13.74 -2.32 25.12
C HIS A 197 -13.86 -1.76 23.69
N LEU A 198 -14.79 -2.34 22.93
CA LEU A 198 -14.98 -2.02 21.51
C LEU A 198 -15.84 -0.76 21.28
N ARG A 199 -16.81 -0.50 22.17
CA ARG A 199 -17.73 0.63 22.05
C ARG A 199 -17.05 1.91 22.54
N LYS A 200 -17.13 2.98 21.75
CA LYS A 200 -16.66 4.29 22.18
C LYS A 200 -17.58 4.77 23.31
N ASN A 201 -17.07 4.91 24.53
CA ASN A 201 -17.81 5.55 25.60
C ASN A 201 -18.13 6.98 25.14
N ARG A 202 -19.42 7.28 24.92
CA ARG A 202 -19.89 8.68 24.96
C ARG A 202 -19.75 9.11 26.40
N SER A 203 -18.58 9.60 26.80
CA SER A 203 -18.52 10.48 27.97
C SER A 203 -19.38 11.69 27.62
N LEU A 204 -20.58 11.72 28.20
CA LEU A 204 -21.44 12.90 28.25
C LEU A 204 -20.57 14.06 28.73
N HIS A 205 -20.23 15.00 27.84
CA HIS A 205 -19.83 16.32 28.26
C HIS A 205 -21.10 17.02 28.77
N HIS A 206 -21.55 16.60 29.95
CA HIS A 206 -22.28 17.47 30.86
C HIS A 206 -21.21 18.31 31.54
N VAL A 207 -20.98 19.52 31.02
CA VAL A 207 -20.53 20.62 31.87
C VAL A 207 -21.51 21.76 31.56
N SER A 208 -22.46 21.86 32.49
CA SER A 208 -23.35 22.99 32.77
C SER A 208 -22.59 24.29 32.94
#